data_AF-A0A653DWT3-F1
#
_entry.id   AF-A0A653DWT3-F1
#
_cell.length_a   1.000
_cell.length_b   1.000
_cell.length_c   1.000
_cell.angle_alpha   90.00
_cell.angle_beta   90.00
_cell.angle_gamma   90.00
#
_symmetry.space_group_name_H-M   'P 1'
#
loop_
_entity.id
_entity.type
_entity.pdbx_description
1 polymer ?
#
loop_
_entity_poly.entity_id
_entity_poly.type
_entity_poly.pdbx_seq_one_letter_code
_entity_poly.pdbx_strand_id
1 'polypeptide(L)'
;MWSFGILLWEIYSFGRVPYPRIPLADVVKHVEKGYKMEAPEGCPPEVYEIMRQAWDLNPEKRPNFHEVKTKLGILKQQTPL
;
A
#
# COMPACT_ATOMS: atom_id res chain seq x y z
N MET A 1 -2.28 -10.17 1.83
CA MET A 1 -2.63 -8.74 1.69
C MET A 1 -1.41 -7.82 1.71
N TRP A 2 -0.45 -7.99 2.62
CA TRP A 2 0.77 -7.17 2.68
C TRP A 2 1.46 -6.96 1.32
N SER A 3 1.82 -8.05 0.64
CA SER A 3 2.49 -8.00 -0.67
C SER A 3 1.64 -7.31 -1.75
N PHE A 4 0.30 -7.35 -1.64
CA PHE A 4 -0.57 -6.63 -2.54
C PHE A 4 -0.52 -5.11 -2.28
N GLY A 5 -0.41 -4.68 -1.01
CA GLY A 5 -0.13 -3.29 -0.69
C GLY A 5 1.21 -2.82 -1.26
N ILE A 6 2.25 -3.67 -1.22
CA ILE A 6 3.55 -3.40 -1.88
C ILE A 6 3.36 -3.25 -3.40
N LEU A 7 2.63 -4.18 -4.03
CA LEU A 7 2.33 -4.11 -5.46
C LEU A 7 1.61 -2.82 -5.86
N LEU A 8 0.61 -2.39 -5.08
CA LEU A 8 -0.07 -1.12 -5.33
C LEU A 8 0.91 0.06 -5.24
N TRP A 9 1.80 0.05 -4.24
CA TRP A 9 2.84 1.06 -4.11
C TRP A 9 3.80 1.06 -5.31
N GLU A 10 4.23 -0.13 -5.78
CA GLU A 10 5.06 -0.29 -6.98
C GLU A 10 4.35 0.27 -8.23
N ILE A 11 3.05 0.02 -8.41
CA ILE A 11 2.26 0.56 -9.54
C ILE A 11 2.26 2.09 -9.51
N TYR A 12 1.89 2.70 -8.38
CA TYR A 12 1.78 4.16 -8.27
C TYR A 12 3.13 4.88 -8.21
N SER A 13 4.20 4.18 -7.87
CA SER A 13 5.55 4.73 -7.91
C SER A 13 6.24 4.53 -9.25
N PHE A 14 5.54 4.00 -10.27
CA PHE A 14 6.10 3.66 -11.59
C PHE A 14 7.26 2.66 -11.51
N GLY A 15 7.11 1.64 -10.67
CA GLY A 15 8.05 0.53 -10.54
C GLY A 15 9.30 0.85 -9.71
N ARG A 16 9.25 1.85 -8.82
CA ARG A 16 10.37 2.09 -7.89
C ARG A 16 10.53 0.90 -6.95
N VAL A 17 11.76 0.74 -6.44
CA VAL A 17 12.07 -0.28 -5.43
C VAL A 17 11.39 0.08 -4.10
N PRO A 18 10.62 -0.84 -3.48
CA PRO A 18 10.01 -0.62 -2.17
C PRO A 18 11.04 -0.29 -1.07
N TYR A 19 10.57 0.39 -0.03
CA TYR A 19 11.36 0.87 1.11
C TYR A 19 12.55 1.75 0.68
N PRO A 20 12.29 2.84 -0.06
CA PRO A 20 13.37 3.66 -0.61
C PRO A 20 14.24 4.22 0.50
N ARG A 21 15.57 4.14 0.29
CA ARG A 21 16.61 4.60 1.24
C ARG A 21 16.72 3.78 2.53
N ILE A 22 16.06 2.62 2.62
CA ILE A 22 16.25 1.67 3.72
C ILE A 22 17.03 0.47 3.17
N PRO A 23 18.21 0.13 3.73
CA PRO A 23 18.91 -1.09 3.38
C PRO A 23 18.02 -2.32 3.61
N LEU A 24 18.07 -3.30 2.69
CA LEU A 24 17.22 -4.50 2.77
C LEU A 24 17.32 -5.22 4.14
N ALA A 25 18.53 -5.26 4.72
CA ALA A 25 18.78 -5.87 6.03
C ALA A 25 18.04 -5.17 7.19
N ASP A 26 17.70 -3.88 7.04
CA ASP A 26 17.05 -3.09 8.08
C ASP A 26 15.52 -3.00 7.90
N VAL A 27 14.99 -3.39 6.74
CA VAL A 27 13.55 -3.24 6.41
C VAL A 27 12.65 -3.87 7.47
N VAL A 28 12.92 -5.12 7.86
CA VAL A 28 12.10 -5.85 8.85
C VAL A 28 12.06 -5.09 10.18
N LYS A 29 13.22 -4.62 10.66
CA LYS A 29 13.35 -3.85 11.90
C LYS A 29 12.56 -2.54 11.86
N HIS A 30 12.53 -1.85 10.72
CA HIS A 30 11.72 -0.64 10.56
C HIS A 30 10.22 -0.95 10.56
N VAL A 31 9.81 -1.99 9.83
CA VAL A 31 8.42 -2.43 9.74
C VAL A 31 7.88 -2.83 11.12
N GLU A 32 8.63 -3.61 11.89
CA GLU A 32 8.23 -4.03 13.25
C GLU A 32 8.07 -2.85 14.22
N LYS A 33 8.77 -1.73 13.97
CA LYS A 33 8.60 -0.47 14.71
C LYS A 33 7.43 0.38 14.23
N GLY A 34 6.65 -0.11 13.27
CA GLY A 34 5.47 0.56 12.74
C GLY A 34 5.75 1.49 11.55
N TYR A 35 6.95 1.44 10.95
CA TYR A 35 7.21 2.16 9.71
C TYR A 35 6.29 1.66 8.60
N LYS A 36 5.74 2.61 7.83
CA LYS A 36 5.03 2.36 6.57
C LYS A 36 5.61 3.31 5.52
N MET A 37 5.69 2.84 4.28
CA MET A 37 6.17 3.69 3.18
C MET A 37 5.24 4.88 2.99
N GLU A 38 5.81 6.02 2.66
CA GLU A 38 5.04 7.21 2.26
C GLU A 38 4.26 6.96 0.96
N ALA A 39 3.18 7.72 0.78
CA ALA A 39 2.41 7.69 -0.45
C ALA A 39 3.29 8.08 -1.66
N PRO A 40 3.23 7.33 -2.78
CA PRO A 40 3.85 7.77 -4.02
C PRO A 40 3.29 9.10 -4.49
N GLU A 41 4.09 9.87 -5.22
CA GLU A 41 3.65 11.13 -5.81
C GLU A 41 2.48 10.91 -6.77
N GLY A 42 1.41 11.70 -6.63
CA GLY A 42 0.20 11.56 -7.44
C GLY A 42 -0.69 10.36 -7.07
N CYS A 43 -0.36 9.59 -6.04
CA CYS A 43 -1.22 8.50 -5.57
C CYS A 43 -2.50 9.07 -4.92
N PRO A 44 -3.71 8.63 -5.35
CA PRO A 44 -4.95 9.02 -4.68
C PRO A 44 -4.95 8.62 -3.20
N PRO A 45 -5.41 9.49 -2.28
CA PRO A 45 -5.43 9.21 -0.84
C PRO A 45 -6.17 7.93 -0.48
N GLU A 46 -7.25 7.62 -1.18
CA GLU A 46 -8.09 6.44 -0.95
C GLU A 46 -7.35 5.14 -1.30
N VAL A 47 -6.50 5.19 -2.32
CA VAL A 47 -5.67 4.05 -2.70
C VAL A 47 -4.53 3.88 -1.70
N TYR A 48 -3.92 4.98 -1.25
CA TYR A 48 -2.89 4.91 -0.21
C TYR A 48 -3.45 4.37 1.11
N GLU A 49 -4.68 4.71 1.48
CA GLU A 49 -5.32 4.15 2.67
C GLU A 49 -5.50 2.62 2.56
N ILE A 50 -5.80 2.09 1.37
CA ILE A 50 -5.80 0.63 1.13
C ILE A 50 -4.40 0.04 1.40
N MET A 51 -3.33 0.68 0.90
CA MET A 51 -1.96 0.23 1.16
C MET A 51 -1.65 0.24 2.66
N ARG A 52 -1.99 1.32 3.34
CA ARG A 52 -1.78 1.50 4.78
C ARG A 52 -2.48 0.43 5.61
N GLN A 53 -3.72 0.06 5.26
CA GLN A 53 -4.48 -1.02 5.91
C GLN A 53 -3.87 -2.39 5.59
N ALA A 54 -3.41 -2.61 4.35
CA ALA A 54 -2.73 -3.84 3.96
C ALA A 54 -1.43 -4.08 4.75
N TRP A 55 -0.76 -3.01 5.19
CA TRP A 55 0.46 -3.04 6.01
C TRP A 55 0.19 -2.90 7.52
N ASP A 56 -1.00 -3.24 8.01
CA ASP A 56 -1.20 -3.34 9.45
C ASP A 56 -0.37 -4.49 10.04
N LEU A 57 0.25 -4.25 11.20
CA LEU A 57 1.02 -5.28 11.90
C LEU A 57 0.12 -6.40 12.41
N ASN A 58 -1.12 -6.08 12.80
CA ASN A 58 -2.13 -7.09 13.10
C ASN A 58 -2.72 -7.64 11.78
N PRO A 59 -2.52 -8.94 11.45
CA PRO A 59 -3.08 -9.54 10.24
C PRO A 59 -4.59 -9.46 10.13
N GLU A 60 -5.32 -9.47 11.25
CA GLU A 60 -6.79 -9.43 11.29
C GLU A 60 -7.37 -8.07 10.90
N LYS A 61 -6.57 -7.00 11.03
CA LYS A 61 -6.97 -5.65 10.61
C LYS A 61 -6.76 -5.40 9.12
N ARG A 62 -6.09 -6.31 8.42
CA ARG A 62 -5.82 -6.16 6.99
C ARG A 62 -7.10 -6.49 6.22
N PRO A 63 -7.44 -5.70 5.18
CA PRO A 63 -8.63 -5.97 4.40
C PRO A 63 -8.45 -7.28 3.63
N ASN A 64 -9.56 -7.93 3.30
CA ASN A 64 -9.56 -9.05 2.37
C ASN A 64 -9.66 -8.56 0.91
N PHE A 65 -9.41 -9.45 -0.05
CA PHE A 65 -9.42 -9.08 -1.46
C PHE A 65 -10.79 -8.61 -1.96
N HIS A 66 -11.88 -9.11 -1.37
CA HIS A 66 -13.23 -8.68 -1.74
C HIS A 66 -13.45 -7.20 -1.37
N GLU A 67 -13.10 -6.80 -0.15
CA GLU A 67 -13.17 -5.40 0.32
C GLU A 67 -12.31 -4.47 -0.54
N VAL A 68 -11.07 -4.88 -0.84
CA VAL A 68 -10.15 -4.10 -1.68
C VAL A 68 -10.70 -3.94 -3.11
N LYS A 69 -11.21 -5.02 -3.71
CA LYS A 69 -11.82 -4.98 -5.05
C LYS A 69 -13.02 -4.03 -5.08
N THR A 70 -13.88 -4.07 -4.06
CA THR A 70 -15.03 -3.18 -3.95
C THR A 70 -14.59 -1.72 -3.85
N LYS A 71 -13.63 -1.40 -2.96
CA LYS A 71 -13.08 -0.04 -2.82
C LYS A 71 -12.49 0.48 -4.13
N LEU A 72 -11.63 -0.29 -4.79
CA LEU A 72 -11.04 0.08 -6.07
C LEU A 72 -12.09 0.23 -7.19
N GLY A 73 -13.14 -0.60 -7.16
CA GLY A 73 -14.26 -0.51 -8.10
C GLY A 73 -15.02 0.81 -7.98
N ILE A 74 -15.24 1.29 -6.75
CA ILE A 74 -15.88 2.60 -6.49
C ILE A 74 -14.99 3.74 -7.01
N LEU A 75 -13.69 3.72 -6.72
CA LEU A 75 -12.75 4.75 -7.16
C LEU A 75 -12.65 4.85 -8.69
N LYS A 76 -12.69 3.70 -9.37
CA LYS A 76 -12.71 3.64 -10.84
C LYS A 76 -13.91 4.38 -11.44
N GLN A 77 -15.07 4.34 -10.78
CA GLN A 77 -16.29 5.00 -11.27
C GLN A 77 -16.26 6.52 -11.07
N GLN A 78 -15.41 7.01 -10.15
CA GLN A 78 -15.31 8.43 -9.79
C GLN A 78 -14.25 9.19 -10.61
N THR A 79 -13.40 8.48 -11.36
CA THR A 79 -12.37 9.10 -12.20
C THR A 79 -12.89 9.20 -13.64
N PRO A 80 -13.31 10.39 -14.12
CA PRO A 80 -13.60 10.56 -15.54
C PRO A 80 -12.29 10.42 -16.35
N LEU A 81 -12.36 9.66 -17.44
CA LEU A 81 -11.29 9.53 -18.44
C LEU A 81 -10.94 10.89 -19.06
#